data_AF-A0A564Q4Z6-F1
#
_entry.id   AF-A0A564Q4Z6-F1
#
_cell.length_a   1.000
_cell.length_b   1.000
_cell.length_c   1.000
_cell.angle_alpha   90.00
_cell.angle_beta   90.00
_cell.angle_gamma   90.00
#
_symmetry.space_group_name_H-M   'P 1'
#
loop_
_entity.id
_entity.type
_entity.pdbx_description
1 polymer ?
#
loop_
_entity_poly.entity_id
_entity_poly.type
_entity_poly.pdbx_seq_one_letter_code
_entity_poly.pdbx_strand_id
1 'polypeptide(L)'
;MDSCHSGTATREISGELGILGETRIGKFLPPPPDLAWEIDEGMRGRRKKFGIDVNEERNILLAACKEGQTSMDTFIGGGYHGAFTYFLVETIKELESMTSDKHLSYRRLVQETGEKLEKNGFEQIPQLEGQERYFNDLFLSSVV
;
A
#
# COMPACT_ATOMS: atom_id res chain seq x y z
N MET A 1 14.14 1.68 -7.74
CA MET A 1 12.90 1.61 -6.95
C MET A 1 13.16 0.69 -5.79
N ASP A 2 13.13 1.22 -4.58
CA ASP A 2 13.12 0.40 -3.36
C ASP A 2 11.66 0.03 -3.02
N SER A 3 11.42 -1.07 -2.33
CA SER A 3 10.07 -1.63 -2.12
C SER A 3 9.11 -0.64 -1.44
N CYS A 4 9.64 0.31 -0.67
CA CYS A 4 8.91 1.38 0.00
C CYS A 4 8.28 2.42 -0.97
N HIS A 5 8.75 2.48 -2.22
CA HIS A 5 8.24 3.40 -3.25
C HIS A 5 7.37 2.72 -4.30
N SER A 6 6.82 1.53 -4.02
CA SER A 6 5.96 0.84 -4.97
C SER A 6 4.72 1.66 -5.38
N GLY A 7 4.26 2.58 -4.50
CA GLY A 7 3.19 3.53 -4.81
C GLY A 7 3.55 4.62 -5.82
N THR A 8 4.85 4.94 -6.03
CA THR A 8 5.25 5.88 -7.08
C THR A 8 5.16 5.26 -8.47
N ALA A 9 5.24 3.92 -8.57
CA ALA A 9 5.05 3.18 -9.82
C ALA A 9 3.61 3.29 -10.34
N THR A 10 2.63 3.40 -9.44
CA THR A 10 1.20 3.56 -9.78
C THR A 10 0.81 5.00 -10.11
N ARG A 11 1.65 5.99 -9.79
CA ARG A 11 1.29 7.42 -9.93
C ARG A 11 1.59 8.00 -11.31
N GLU A 12 2.57 7.52 -12.06
CA GLU A 12 2.88 8.06 -13.40
C GLU A 12 3.50 7.02 -14.36
N ILE A 13 2.72 6.60 -15.37
CA ILE A 13 3.26 6.43 -16.73
C ILE A 13 2.39 7.27 -17.66
N SER A 14 2.59 8.59 -17.58
CA SER A 14 2.15 9.52 -18.62
C SER A 14 3.40 10.25 -19.10
N GLY A 15 4.03 9.76 -20.16
CA GLY A 15 5.11 10.49 -20.83
C GLY A 15 6.32 9.62 -21.16
N GLU A 16 6.59 9.52 -22.46
CA GLU A 16 7.77 8.95 -23.07
C GLU A 16 9.06 9.52 -22.44
N LEU A 17 9.90 8.66 -21.86
CA LEU A 17 11.35 8.80 -22.00
C LEU A 17 11.99 7.42 -21.80
N GLY A 18 12.23 6.74 -22.93
CA GLY A 18 13.03 5.53 -22.97
C GLY A 18 14.47 5.83 -22.58
N ILE A 19 14.96 5.18 -21.53
CA ILE A 19 16.39 5.06 -21.28
C ILE A 19 16.84 3.73 -21.88
N LEU A 20 17.62 3.81 -22.96
CA LEU A 20 18.38 2.70 -23.53
C LEU A 20 19.24 2.06 -22.43
N GLY A 21 19.12 0.74 -22.24
CA GLY A 21 20.23 -0.03 -21.65
C GLY A 21 19.91 -1.13 -20.64
N GLU A 22 18.68 -1.25 -20.15
CA GLU A 22 18.34 -2.35 -19.23
C GLU A 22 17.31 -3.28 -19.88
N THR A 23 17.73 -4.51 -20.18
CA THR A 23 16.83 -5.61 -20.54
C THR A 23 15.95 -5.89 -19.32
N ARG A 24 14.84 -5.16 -19.20
CA ARG A 24 13.81 -5.45 -18.20
C ARG A 24 13.27 -6.84 -18.52
N ILE A 25 13.70 -7.85 -17.75
CA ILE A 25 13.06 -9.16 -17.76
C ILE A 25 11.66 -8.93 -17.20
N GLY A 26 10.67 -8.86 -18.09
CA GLY A 26 9.28 -8.79 -17.70
C GLY A 26 8.96 -10.01 -16.85
N LYS A 27 8.77 -9.82 -15.53
CA LYS A 27 8.29 -10.86 -14.61
C LYS A 27 6.79 -11.14 -14.80
N PHE A 28 6.24 -10.77 -15.95
CA PHE A 28 4.85 -11.00 -16.26
C PHE A 28 4.68 -12.48 -16.56
N LEU A 29 4.06 -13.19 -15.63
CA LEU A 29 3.52 -14.51 -15.89
C LEU A 29 2.15 -14.30 -16.55
N PRO A 30 1.95 -14.77 -17.80
CA PRO A 30 0.63 -14.72 -18.38
C PRO A 30 -0.35 -15.49 -17.49
N PRO A 31 -1.59 -15.01 -17.32
CA PRO A 31 -2.60 -15.78 -16.63
C PRO A 31 -2.78 -17.12 -17.35
N PRO A 32 -3.09 -18.19 -16.61
CA PRO A 32 -3.33 -19.49 -17.24
C PRO A 32 -4.53 -19.41 -18.21
N PRO A 33 -4.58 -20.26 -19.26
CA PRO A 33 -5.51 -20.07 -20.39
C PRO A 33 -6.99 -20.03 -20.00
N ASP A 34 -7.35 -20.72 -18.93
CA ASP A 34 -8.68 -20.78 -18.31
C ASP A 34 -9.08 -19.47 -17.62
N LEU A 35 -8.12 -18.64 -17.20
CA LEU A 35 -8.36 -17.32 -16.62
C LEU A 35 -8.12 -16.19 -17.63
N ALA A 36 -7.36 -16.46 -18.69
CA ALA A 36 -7.01 -15.47 -19.70
C ALA A 36 -8.23 -14.93 -20.44
N TRP A 37 -9.25 -15.76 -20.70
CA TRP A 37 -10.48 -15.31 -21.36
C TRP A 37 -11.32 -14.41 -20.47
N GLU A 38 -11.45 -14.71 -19.17
CA GLU A 38 -12.18 -13.88 -18.21
C GLU A 38 -11.55 -12.50 -18.07
N ILE A 39 -10.22 -12.46 -18.01
CA ILE A 39 -9.45 -11.21 -17.92
C ILE A 39 -9.61 -10.40 -19.22
N ASP A 40 -9.50 -11.05 -20.39
CA ASP A 40 -9.64 -10.38 -21.68
C ASP A 40 -11.06 -9.84 -21.88
N GLU A 41 -12.08 -10.61 -21.51
CA GLU A 41 -13.48 -10.20 -21.58
C GLU A 41 -13.80 -9.03 -20.61
N GLY A 42 -13.26 -9.07 -19.40
CA GLY A 42 -13.33 -7.96 -18.44
C GLY A 42 -12.58 -6.69 -18.88
N MET A 43 -11.53 -6.84 -19.70
CA MET A 43 -10.73 -5.73 -20.24
C MET A 43 -11.33 -5.14 -21.53
N ARG A 44 -12.12 -5.90 -22.29
CA ARG A 44 -12.67 -5.50 -23.61
C ARG A 44 -13.58 -4.26 -23.61
N GLY A 45 -14.02 -3.78 -22.45
CA GLY A 45 -14.74 -2.51 -22.28
C GLY A 45 -13.90 -1.32 -21.80
N ARG A 46 -12.67 -1.56 -21.31
CA ARG A 46 -11.79 -0.55 -20.68
C ARG A 46 -10.75 0.01 -21.66
N ARG A 47 -11.13 0.28 -22.91
CA ARG A 47 -10.30 1.09 -23.82
C ARG A 47 -10.17 2.47 -23.21
N LYS A 48 -9.08 2.72 -22.48
CA LYS A 48 -8.72 4.03 -21.94
C LYS A 48 -8.81 5.03 -23.10
N LYS A 49 -9.71 6.00 -23.01
CA LYS A 49 -9.61 7.19 -23.86
C LYS A 49 -8.30 7.85 -23.47
N PHE A 50 -7.41 8.07 -24.44
CA PHE A 50 -6.14 8.75 -24.24
C PHE A 50 -6.35 9.99 -23.35
N GLY A 51 -5.69 10.03 -22.19
CA GLY A 51 -5.72 11.18 -21.27
C GLY A 51 -6.87 11.23 -20.24
N ILE A 52 -7.73 10.21 -20.14
CA ILE A 52 -8.71 10.12 -19.04
C ILE A 52 -8.45 8.85 -18.25
N ASP A 53 -7.67 8.99 -17.18
CA ASP A 53 -7.55 7.96 -16.15
C ASP A 53 -8.56 8.30 -15.05
N VAL A 54 -9.74 7.67 -15.11
CA VAL A 54 -10.66 7.72 -13.97
C VAL A 54 -10.06 6.79 -12.94
N ASN A 55 -9.38 7.35 -11.94
CA ASN A 55 -8.81 6.58 -10.84
C ASN A 55 -9.97 6.03 -9.97
N GLU A 56 -10.58 4.95 -10.43
CA GLU A 56 -11.64 4.19 -9.75
C GLU A 56 -11.06 3.16 -8.78
N GLU A 57 -9.73 3.12 -8.61
CA GLU A 57 -9.07 2.12 -7.79
C GLU A 57 -9.42 2.33 -6.31
N ARG A 58 -10.06 1.32 -5.72
CA ARG A 58 -10.37 1.26 -4.29
C ARG A 58 -9.21 0.69 -3.48
N ASN A 59 -7.99 0.95 -3.94
CA ASN A 59 -6.77 0.48 -3.31
C ASN A 59 -6.33 1.49 -2.25
N ILE A 60 -5.92 0.99 -1.10
CA ILE A 60 -5.24 1.76 -0.05
C ILE A 60 -3.85 1.15 0.14
N LEU A 61 -2.83 1.99 0.13
CA LEU A 61 -1.46 1.62 0.42
C LEU A 61 -1.04 2.19 1.78
N LEU A 62 -0.53 1.30 2.64
CA LEU A 62 0.17 1.65 3.87
C LEU A 62 1.67 1.52 3.61
N ALA A 63 2.39 2.64 3.51
CA ALA A 63 3.85 2.62 3.35
C ALA A 63 4.54 2.77 4.70
N ALA A 64 5.64 2.06 4.91
CA ALA A 64 6.37 2.05 6.18
C ALA A 64 7.12 3.35 6.49
N CYS A 65 7.48 4.11 5.45
CA CYS A 65 8.26 5.34 5.57
C CYS A 65 7.90 6.34 4.46
N LYS A 66 8.27 7.61 4.66
CA LYS A 66 8.20 8.65 3.63
C LYS A 66 9.35 8.48 2.63
N GLU A 67 9.20 9.08 1.45
CA GLU A 67 10.33 9.36 0.56
C GLU A 67 11.52 10.00 1.27
N GLY A 68 12.71 9.47 0.98
CA GLY A 68 13.97 9.89 1.59
C GLY A 68 14.25 9.28 2.96
N GLN A 69 13.38 8.39 3.47
CA GLN A 69 13.58 7.66 4.72
C GLN A 69 13.79 6.17 4.46
N THR A 70 14.39 5.49 5.44
CA THR A 70 14.62 4.04 5.41
C THR A 70 13.67 3.33 6.37
N SER A 71 13.00 2.28 5.89
CA SER A 71 12.28 1.35 6.76
C SER A 71 13.28 0.43 7.46
N MET A 72 13.14 0.29 8.78
CA MET A 72 14.11 -0.37 9.65
C MET A 72 13.68 -1.80 10.00
N ASP A 73 14.63 -2.74 9.91
CA ASP A 73 14.56 -4.05 10.56
C ASP A 73 15.25 -3.99 11.92
N THR A 74 14.60 -4.48 12.97
CA THR A 74 15.05 -4.29 14.36
C THR A 74 14.82 -5.54 15.22
N PHE A 75 15.61 -5.68 16.27
CA PHE A 75 15.46 -6.75 17.26
C PHE A 75 14.53 -6.30 18.39
N ILE A 76 13.28 -6.74 18.36
CA ILE A 76 12.20 -6.36 19.30
C ILE A 76 11.36 -7.59 19.64
N GLY A 77 10.80 -7.66 20.85
CA GLY A 77 9.98 -8.81 21.27
C GLY A 77 10.72 -10.17 21.26
N GLY A 78 12.05 -10.17 21.27
CA GLY A 78 12.88 -11.38 21.23
C GLY A 78 13.18 -11.93 19.83
N GLY A 79 12.84 -11.19 18.76
CA GLY A 79 13.12 -11.58 17.38
C GLY A 79 13.44 -10.39 16.47
N TYR A 80 13.86 -10.67 15.24
CA TYR A 80 14.01 -9.65 14.20
C TYR A 80 12.68 -9.41 13.49
N HIS A 81 12.27 -8.14 13.39
CA HIS A 81 11.04 -7.71 12.75
C HIS A 81 11.26 -6.41 11.97
N GLY A 82 10.48 -6.19 10.91
CA GLY A 82 10.34 -4.85 10.36
C GLY A 82 9.59 -3.97 11.37
N ALA A 83 10.20 -2.84 11.78
CA ALA A 83 9.67 -1.99 12.85
C ALA A 83 8.24 -1.51 12.54
N PHE A 84 7.95 -1.09 11.31
CA PHE A 84 6.60 -0.69 10.91
C PHE A 84 5.60 -1.83 11.09
N THR A 85 5.87 -3.01 10.52
CA THR A 85 4.96 -4.16 10.58
C THR A 85 4.73 -4.64 12.02
N TYR A 86 5.78 -4.62 12.86
CA TYR A 86 5.65 -5.00 14.27
C TYR A 86 4.65 -4.08 15.00
N PHE A 87 4.86 -2.77 14.94
CA PHE A 87 3.97 -1.82 15.64
C PHE A 87 2.59 -1.72 14.99
N LEU A 88 2.49 -1.94 13.68
CA LEU A 88 1.20 -2.05 12.99
C LEU A 88 0.36 -3.18 13.61
N VAL A 89 0.94 -4.37 13.77
CA VAL A 89 0.26 -5.53 14.37
C VAL A 89 -0.09 -5.29 15.83
N GLU A 90 0.79 -4.66 16.61
CA GLU A 90 0.46 -4.27 18.00
C GLU A 90 -0.73 -3.30 18.05
N THR A 91 -0.74 -2.29 17.17
CA THR A 91 -1.83 -1.31 17.09
C THR A 91 -3.15 -1.96 16.70
N ILE A 92 -3.16 -2.89 15.74
CA ILE A 92 -4.36 -3.65 15.37
C ILE A 92 -4.93 -4.37 16.61
N LYS A 93 -4.09 -5.11 17.35
CA LYS A 93 -4.52 -5.86 18.53
C LYS A 93 -5.09 -4.97 19.63
N GLU A 94 -4.46 -3.82 19.86
CA GLU A 94 -4.92 -2.85 20.87
C GLU A 94 -6.27 -2.25 20.47
N LEU A 95 -6.42 -1.85 19.21
CA LEU A 95 -7.64 -1.24 18.70
C LEU A 95 -8.81 -2.21 18.58
N GLU A 96 -8.58 -3.45 18.17
CA GLU A 96 -9.61 -4.50 18.13
C GLU A 96 -10.19 -4.81 19.52
N SER A 97 -9.41 -4.60 20.58
CA SER A 97 -9.86 -4.86 21.96
C SER A 97 -10.82 -3.79 22.52
N MET A 98 -10.99 -2.68 21.82
CA MET A 98 -11.79 -1.54 22.27
C MET A 98 -13.25 -1.62 21.77
N THR A 99 -14.20 -1.13 22.57
CA THR A 99 -15.65 -1.40 22.40
C THR A 99 -16.43 -0.38 21.56
N SER A 100 -15.80 0.60 20.91
CA SER A 100 -16.55 1.66 20.19
C SER A 100 -16.57 1.50 18.66
N ASP A 101 -17.60 2.05 18.02
CA ASP A 101 -17.93 1.87 16.60
C ASP A 101 -16.89 2.38 15.57
N LYS A 102 -15.80 3.02 15.99
CA LYS A 102 -14.78 3.62 15.09
C LYS A 102 -13.35 3.13 15.34
N HIS A 103 -13.19 1.89 15.82
CA HIS A 103 -11.91 1.51 16.40
C HIS A 103 -10.77 1.19 15.43
N LEU A 104 -11.04 0.86 14.16
CA LEU A 104 -9.98 0.34 13.29
C LEU A 104 -10.05 0.93 11.87
N SER A 105 -10.13 2.25 11.73
CA SER A 105 -10.03 2.88 10.40
C SER A 105 -8.58 2.90 9.89
N TYR A 106 -8.38 2.92 8.58
CA TYR A 106 -7.03 3.03 7.97
C TYR A 106 -6.26 4.25 8.50
N ARG A 107 -6.93 5.41 8.59
CA ARG A 107 -6.36 6.66 9.10
C ARG A 107 -5.86 6.51 10.53
N ARG A 108 -6.72 5.96 11.42
CA ARG A 108 -6.38 5.77 12.82
C ARG A 108 -5.22 4.79 12.98
N LEU A 109 -5.27 3.69 12.24
CA LEU A 109 -4.26 2.65 12.30
C LEU A 109 -2.86 3.17 11.93
N VAL A 110 -2.74 3.96 10.85
CA VAL A 110 -1.47 4.57 10.43
C VAL A 110 -0.99 5.62 11.42
N GLN A 111 -1.91 6.44 11.97
CA GLN A 111 -1.57 7.46 12.97
C GLN A 111 -1.00 6.83 14.23
N GLU A 112 -1.70 5.88 14.84
CA GLU A 112 -1.26 5.23 16.08
C GLU A 112 0.01 4.38 15.87
N THR A 113 0.15 3.75 14.70
CA THR A 113 1.41 3.05 14.34
C THR A 113 2.58 4.03 14.27
N GLY A 114 2.38 5.22 13.69
CA GLY A 114 3.37 6.29 13.65
C GLY A 114 3.77 6.78 15.04
N GLU A 115 2.80 6.99 15.94
CA GLU A 115 3.05 7.37 17.34
C GLU A 115 3.88 6.30 18.08
N LYS A 116 3.59 5.01 17.87
CA LYS A 116 4.39 3.92 18.44
C LYS A 116 5.82 3.90 17.89
N LEU A 117 5.99 4.13 16.60
CA LEU A 117 7.33 4.22 15.98
C LEU A 117 8.15 5.36 16.61
N GLU A 118 7.57 6.55 16.70
CA GLU A 118 8.21 7.72 17.31
C GLU A 118 8.57 7.44 18.77
N LYS A 119 7.62 6.91 19.56
CA LYS A 119 7.83 6.59 20.97
C LYS A 119 8.94 5.56 21.21
N ASN A 120 9.20 4.68 20.24
CA ASN A 120 10.25 3.68 20.29
C ASN A 120 11.55 4.11 19.57
N GLY A 121 11.66 5.39 19.18
CA GLY A 121 12.90 5.97 18.64
C GLY A 121 13.16 5.72 17.17
N PHE A 122 12.14 5.35 16.39
CA PHE A 122 12.27 5.19 14.95
C PHE A 122 11.96 6.50 14.22
N GLU A 123 12.83 6.90 13.29
CA GLU A 123 12.67 8.13 12.50
C GLU A 123 11.73 7.97 11.30
N GLN A 124 11.39 6.72 10.94
CA GLN A 124 10.53 6.42 9.80
C GLN A 124 9.08 6.87 10.06
N ILE A 125 8.48 7.54 9.07
CA ILE A 125 7.12 8.09 9.15
C ILE A 125 6.22 7.34 8.18
N PRO A 126 5.31 6.49 8.66
CA PRO A 126 4.37 5.77 7.80
C PRO A 126 3.52 6.71 6.94
N GLN A 127 3.13 6.27 5.75
CA GLN A 127 2.24 6.99 4.85
C GLN A 127 0.95 6.21 4.58
N LEU A 128 -0.15 6.94 4.46
CA LEU A 128 -1.44 6.42 4.00
C LEU A 128 -1.73 7.01 2.62
N GLU A 129 -1.80 6.16 1.60
CA GLU A 129 -2.00 6.57 0.21
C GLU A 129 -3.24 5.89 -0.39
N GLY A 130 -3.97 6.62 -1.24
CA GLY A 130 -5.21 6.14 -1.86
C GLY A 130 -6.23 7.27 -1.97
N GLN A 131 -7.49 6.92 -2.26
CA GLN A 131 -8.57 7.92 -2.29
C GLN A 131 -8.99 8.27 -0.86
N GLU A 132 -8.91 9.55 -0.49
CA GLU A 132 -9.17 10.01 0.87
C GLU A 132 -10.54 9.60 1.42
N ARG A 133 -11.55 9.49 0.55
CA ARG A 133 -12.91 9.04 0.93
C ARG A 133 -12.93 7.67 1.63
N TYR A 134 -11.92 6.83 1.40
CA TYR A 134 -11.81 5.49 2.00
C TYR A 134 -10.93 5.44 3.25
N PHE A 135 -10.24 6.53 3.62
CA PHE A 135 -9.30 6.50 4.76
C PHE A 135 -9.97 6.28 6.12
N ASN A 136 -11.26 6.60 6.20
CA ASN A 136 -12.05 6.41 7.42
C ASN A 136 -12.84 5.10 7.41
N ASP A 137 -12.73 4.30 6.34
CA ASP A 137 -13.34 2.98 6.28
C ASP A 137 -12.63 2.02 7.23
N LEU A 138 -13.36 0.98 7.65
CA LEU A 138 -12.86 -0.06 8.53
C LEU A 138 -11.77 -0.88 7.79
N PHE A 139 -10.63 -1.06 8.46
CA PHE A 139 -9.47 -1.77 7.96
C PHE A 139 -9.85 -3.18 7.51
N LEU A 140 -9.50 -3.53 6.27
CA LEU A 140 -9.78 -4.82 5.63
C LEU A 140 -11.24 -5.29 5.70
N SER A 141 -12.19 -4.39 5.94
CA SER A 141 -13.61 -4.72 5.92
C SER A 141 -14.10 -4.98 4.50
N SER A 142 -15.06 -5.89 4.36
CA SER A 142 -15.74 -6.10 3.09
C SER A 142 -16.49 -4.83 2.70
N VAL A 143 -16.20 -4.33 1.50
CA VAL A 143 -16.99 -3.27 0.88
C VAL A 143 -18.31 -3.91 0.42
N VAL A 144 -19.40 -3.63 1.13
CA VAL A 144 -20.77 -4.04 0.74
C VAL A 144 -21.29 -3.12 -0.35
#